data_AF-A0A3D2Q5P4-F1
#
_entry.id   AF-A0A3D2Q5P4-F1
#
_cell.length_a   1.000
_cell.length_b   1.000
_cell.length_c   1.000
_cell.angle_alpha   90.00
_cell.angle_beta   90.00
_cell.angle_gamma   90.00
#
_symmetry.space_group_name_H-M   'P 1'
#
loop_
_entity.id
_entity.type
_entity.pdbx_description
1 polymer ?
#
loop_
_entity_poly.entity_id
_entity_poly.type
_entity_poly.pdbx_seq_one_letter_code
_entity_poly.pdbx_strand_id
1 'polypeptide(L)'
;ADENWSEEVGLVTSLIPHHLPNPRKTTVLVCGPEIMMKAALIELSRFPVEESNIYLSLERNMQCAVGCCGHCLFGPVFICKDGPVFTLPQVKSLLAIKEL
;
A
#
# COMPACT_ATOMS: atom_id res chain seq x y z
N ALA A 1 -0.73 25.39 -7.51
CA ALA A 1 0.05 25.12 -6.29
C ALA A 1 0.02 26.39 -5.45
N ASP A 2 0.03 26.28 -4.13
CA ASP A 2 0.16 27.45 -3.24
C ASP A 2 1.51 28.13 -3.54
N GLU A 3 1.51 29.43 -3.81
CA GLU A 3 2.72 30.21 -4.14
C GLU A 3 3.72 30.26 -2.98
N ASN A 4 3.27 29.97 -1.75
CA ASN A 4 4.10 29.97 -0.55
C ASN A 4 4.60 28.56 -0.13
N TRP A 5 4.46 27.54 -0.97
CA TRP A 5 4.93 26.19 -0.65
C TRP A 5 6.45 26.09 -0.71
N SER A 6 7.09 25.84 0.43
CA SER A 6 8.55 25.77 0.58
C SER A 6 9.13 24.35 0.63
N GLU A 7 8.28 23.33 0.69
CA GLU A 7 8.70 21.93 0.83
C GLU A 7 8.88 21.25 -0.54
N GLU A 8 9.27 19.98 -0.52
CA GLU A 8 9.43 19.19 -1.74
C GLU A 8 8.12 19.09 -2.56
N VAL A 9 8.26 19.16 -3.89
CA VAL A 9 7.17 19.05 -4.85
C VAL A 9 7.48 17.90 -5.81
N GLY A 10 6.61 16.89 -5.84
CA GLY A 10 6.80 15.72 -6.68
C GLY A 10 5.88 14.56 -6.34
N LEU A 11 6.25 13.37 -6.79
CA LEU A 11 5.56 12.13 -6.42
C LEU A 11 5.96 11.74 -4.99
N VAL A 12 5.01 11.24 -4.20
CA VAL A 12 5.30 10.79 -2.83
C VAL A 12 6.43 9.75 -2.76
N THR A 13 6.61 8.94 -3.82
CA THR A 13 7.65 7.93 -3.89
C THR A 13 9.07 8.51 -3.93
N SER A 14 9.25 9.75 -4.42
CA SER A 14 10.58 10.40 -4.41
C SER A 14 11.02 10.80 -3.02
N LEU A 15 10.09 10.92 -2.06
CA LEU A 15 10.38 11.30 -0.67
C LEU A 15 10.88 10.11 0.17
N ILE A 16 10.53 8.88 -0.21
CA ILE A 16 10.85 7.67 0.57
C ILE A 16 12.34 7.55 0.94
N PRO A 17 13.31 7.76 0.01
CA PRO A 17 14.73 7.66 0.33
C PRO A 17 15.23 8.69 1.36
N HIS A 18 14.55 9.83 1.48
CA HIS A 18 14.95 10.93 2.36
C HIS A 18 14.38 10.78 3.78
N HIS A 19 13.36 9.93 3.97
CA HIS A 19 12.60 9.83 5.22
C HIS A 19 12.61 8.44 5.86
N LEU A 20 13.64 7.62 5.61
CA LEU A 20 13.84 6.29 6.21
C LEU A 20 15.14 6.18 7.02
N PRO A 21 15.27 6.87 8.17
CA PRO A 21 16.53 6.93 8.91
C PRO A 21 16.93 5.60 9.58
N ASN A 22 15.98 4.73 9.95
CA ASN A 22 16.27 3.42 10.53
C ASN A 22 15.36 2.31 9.96
N PRO A 23 15.60 1.87 8.70
CA PRO A 23 14.67 0.99 7.99
C PRO A 23 14.35 -0.32 8.73
N ARG A 24 15.32 -0.88 9.47
CA ARG A 24 15.15 -2.13 10.23
C ARG A 24 14.21 -1.99 11.44
N LYS A 25 13.97 -0.76 11.91
CA LYS A 25 13.07 -0.44 13.03
C LYS A 25 11.89 0.42 12.58
N THR A 26 11.57 0.40 11.28
CA THR A 26 10.47 1.17 10.71
C THR A 26 9.28 0.27 10.42
N THR A 27 8.09 0.77 10.74
CA THR A 27 6.82 0.26 10.23
C THR A 27 6.32 1.20 9.13
N VAL A 28 5.91 0.65 8.01
CA VAL A 28 5.44 1.42 6.85
C VAL A 28 3.95 1.19 6.67
N LEU A 29 3.18 2.27 6.54
CA LEU A 29 1.75 2.24 6.23
C LEU A 29 1.56 2.90 4.86
N VAL A 30 0.97 2.18 3.91
CA VAL A 30 0.70 2.71 2.56
C VAL A 30 -0.80 2.65 2.28
N CYS A 31 -1.36 3.79 1.88
CA CYS A 31 -2.75 3.96 1.49
C CYS A 31 -2.83 4.89 0.28
N GLY A 32 -3.69 4.60 -0.68
CA GLY A 32 -3.82 5.35 -1.92
C GLY A 32 -3.95 4.46 -3.15
N PRO A 33 -3.89 5.04 -4.37
CA PRO A 33 -4.08 4.30 -5.60
C PRO A 33 -3.11 3.11 -5.73
N GLU A 34 -3.59 1.97 -6.22
CA GLU A 34 -2.77 0.75 -6.31
C GLU A 34 -1.46 0.95 -7.10
N ILE A 35 -1.50 1.78 -8.15
CA ILE A 35 -0.30 2.14 -8.92
C ILE A 35 0.74 2.90 -8.07
N MET A 36 0.29 3.76 -7.17
CA MET A 36 1.15 4.48 -6.22
C MET A 36 1.72 3.49 -5.20
N MET A 37 0.91 2.55 -4.70
CA MET A 37 1.39 1.50 -3.79
C MET A 37 2.48 0.65 -4.44
N LYS A 38 2.28 0.21 -5.68
CA LYS A 38 3.26 -0.57 -6.45
C LYS A 38 4.58 0.21 -6.61
N ALA A 39 4.50 1.49 -6.95
CA ALA A 39 5.69 2.34 -7.05
C ALA A 39 6.38 2.54 -5.69
N ALA A 40 5.63 2.73 -4.61
CA ALA A 40 6.18 2.84 -3.26
C ALA A 40 6.87 1.54 -2.81
N LEU A 41 6.27 0.37 -3.10
CA LEU A 41 6.85 -0.94 -2.81
C LEU A 41 8.17 -1.19 -3.57
N ILE A 42 8.26 -0.73 -4.83
CA ILE A 42 9.51 -0.78 -5.60
C ILE A 42 10.60 0.04 -4.90
N GLU A 43 10.31 1.27 -4.48
CA GLU A 43 11.29 2.10 -3.74
C GLU A 43 11.64 1.50 -2.38
N LEU A 44 10.66 1.03 -1.62
CA LEU A 44 10.87 0.40 -0.30
C LEU A 44 11.72 -0.87 -0.38
N SER A 45 11.66 -1.61 -1.48
CA SER A 45 12.48 -2.82 -1.70
C SER A 45 13.98 -2.55 -1.70
N ARG A 46 14.38 -1.28 -1.86
CA ARG A 46 15.78 -0.84 -1.84
C ARG A 46 16.32 -0.65 -0.42
N PHE A 47 15.45 -0.74 0.61
CA PHE A 47 15.79 -0.55 2.01
C PHE A 47 15.54 -1.84 2.81
N PRO A 48 16.30 -2.09 3.89
CA PRO A 48 16.11 -3.27 4.72
C PRO A 48 14.93 -3.10 5.71
N VAL A 49 13.74 -2.81 5.18
CA VAL A 49 12.47 -2.87 5.90
C VAL A 49 11.94 -4.29 5.80
N GLU A 50 11.63 -4.91 6.93
CA GLU A 50 11.01 -6.25 6.94
C GLU A 50 9.62 -6.19 6.26
N GLU A 51 9.33 -7.12 5.34
CA GLU A 51 8.06 -7.10 4.59
C GLU A 51 6.84 -7.20 5.51
N SER A 52 6.96 -7.93 6.63
CA SER A 52 5.93 -8.03 7.66
C SER A 52 5.64 -6.70 8.39
N ASN A 53 6.55 -5.72 8.30
CA ASN A 53 6.37 -4.37 8.83
C ASN A 53 5.81 -3.39 7.78
N ILE A 54 5.50 -3.85 6.57
CA ILE A 54 4.86 -3.05 5.52
C ILE A 54 3.38 -3.40 5.48
N TYR A 55 2.52 -2.43 5.73
CA TYR A 55 1.08 -2.57 5.73
C TYR A 55 0.47 -1.78 4.57
N LEU A 56 -0.48 -2.40 3.87
CA LEU A 56 -1.18 -1.86 2.71
C LEU A 56 -2.67 -1.80 3.03
N SER A 57 -3.26 -0.61 2.92
CA SER A 57 -4.71 -0.43 2.99
C SER A 57 -5.31 -0.55 1.59
N LEU A 58 -5.83 -1.72 1.24
CA LEU A 58 -6.33 -2.01 -0.09
C LEU A 58 -7.75 -1.46 -0.29
N GLU A 59 -8.00 -0.95 -1.48
CA GLU A 59 -9.31 -0.45 -1.92
C GLU A 59 -9.86 -1.35 -3.04
N ARG A 60 -11.15 -1.69 -2.96
CA ARG A 60 -11.92 -2.37 -4.01
C ARG A 60 -13.34 -1.85 -4.00
N ASN A 61 -14.07 -2.06 -5.10
CA ASN A 61 -15.49 -1.72 -5.15
C ASN A 61 -16.27 -2.51 -4.10
N MET A 62 -16.74 -1.81 -3.07
CA MET A 62 -17.57 -2.38 -2.02
C MET A 62 -19.04 -2.07 -2.29
N GLN A 63 -19.92 -3.03 -1.98
CA GLN A 63 -21.37 -2.81 -2.00
C GLN A 63 -22.00 -3.18 -0.66
N CYS A 64 -21.90 -4.44 -0.23
CA CYS A 64 -22.51 -4.85 1.06
C CYS A 64 -21.70 -4.45 2.29
N ALA A 65 -20.37 -4.32 2.17
CA ALA A 65 -19.42 -4.08 3.27
C ALA A 65 -19.49 -5.08 4.46
N VAL A 66 -20.14 -6.24 4.30
CA VAL A 66 -20.32 -7.25 5.36
C VAL A 66 -19.91 -8.67 4.92
N GLY A 67 -19.16 -8.80 3.82
CA GLY A 67 -18.63 -10.08 3.34
C GLY A 67 -19.67 -11.02 2.72
N CYS A 68 -20.79 -10.50 2.22
CA CYS A 68 -21.88 -11.30 1.65
C CYS A 68 -21.96 -11.24 0.11
N CYS A 69 -21.64 -10.09 -0.51
CA CYS A 69 -21.91 -9.88 -1.95
C CYS A 69 -20.77 -10.21 -2.92
N GLY A 70 -19.54 -10.43 -2.45
CA GLY A 70 -18.40 -10.76 -3.32
C GLY A 70 -17.74 -9.59 -4.09
N HIS A 71 -18.36 -8.42 -4.20
CA HIS A 71 -17.79 -7.28 -4.95
C HIS A 71 -16.37 -6.86 -4.53
N CYS A 72 -16.04 -6.98 -3.24
CA CYS A 72 -14.71 -6.66 -2.73
C CYS A 72 -13.82 -7.90 -2.57
N LEU A 73 -14.10 -8.98 -3.30
CA LEU A 73 -13.27 -10.19 -3.27
C LEU A 73 -11.93 -9.90 -3.96
N PHE A 74 -10.83 -10.20 -3.28
CA PHE A 74 -9.47 -10.06 -3.77
C PHE A 74 -8.74 -11.38 -3.56
N GLY A 75 -8.70 -12.20 -4.61
CA GLY A 75 -8.28 -13.60 -4.49
C GLY A 75 -9.16 -14.34 -3.47
N PRO A 76 -8.61 -14.90 -2.38
CA PRO A 76 -9.36 -15.66 -1.40
C PRO A 76 -9.99 -14.81 -0.26
N VAL A 77 -9.76 -13.50 -0.22
CA VAL A 77 -10.17 -12.63 0.90
C VAL A 77 -11.19 -11.57 0.51
N PHE A 78 -12.09 -11.24 1.42
CA PHE A 78 -12.98 -10.08 1.31
C PHE A 78 -12.30 -8.85 1.90
N ILE A 79 -12.00 -7.83 1.09
CA ILE A 79 -11.40 -6.58 1.60
C ILE A 79 -12.25 -5.94 2.72
N CYS A 80 -13.59 -5.97 2.61
CA CYS A 80 -14.47 -5.37 3.61
C CYS A 80 -14.58 -6.13 4.95
N LYS A 81 -14.19 -7.40 5.00
CA LYS A 81 -14.38 -8.28 6.18
C LYS A 81 -13.05 -8.75 6.76
N ASP A 82 -12.14 -9.18 5.90
CA ASP A 82 -10.82 -9.72 6.27
C ASP A 82 -9.74 -8.63 6.25
N GLY A 83 -9.98 -7.53 5.53
CA GLY A 83 -9.09 -6.36 5.41
C GLY A 83 -9.64 -5.13 6.16
N PRO A 84 -9.46 -3.90 5.62
CA PRO A 84 -8.78 -3.55 4.35
C PRO A 84 -7.25 -3.53 4.45
N VAL A 85 -6.70 -3.64 5.66
CA VAL A 85 -5.27 -3.53 5.92
C VAL A 85 -4.63 -4.91 5.97
N PHE A 86 -3.62 -5.13 5.13
CA PHE A 86 -2.86 -6.36 5.06
C PHE A 86 -1.36 -6.07 5.15
N THR A 87 -0.59 -7.00 5.70
CA THR A 87 0.87 -6.98 5.56
C THR A 87 1.26 -7.34 4.13
N LEU A 88 2.40 -6.83 3.64
CA LEU A 88 2.87 -7.11 2.30
C LEU A 88 2.90 -8.62 1.98
N PRO A 89 3.44 -9.52 2.85
CA PRO A 89 3.44 -10.96 2.56
C PRO A 89 2.06 -11.57 2.31
N GLN A 90 1.00 -11.05 2.92
CA GLN A 90 -0.36 -11.56 2.75
C GLN A 90 -0.91 -11.30 1.34
N VAL A 91 -0.48 -10.23 0.68
CA VAL A 91 -1.10 -9.75 -0.57
C VAL A 91 -0.11 -9.57 -1.73
N LYS A 92 1.20 -9.76 -1.50
CA LYS A 92 2.26 -9.57 -2.50
C LYS A 92 2.04 -10.36 -3.79
N SER A 93 1.62 -11.62 -3.67
CA SER A 93 1.33 -12.48 -4.84
C SER A 93 0.10 -12.01 -5.61
N LEU A 94 -0.92 -11.49 -4.91
CA LEU A 94 -2.14 -10.98 -5.52
C LEU A 94 -1.88 -9.67 -6.28
N LEU A 95 -1.07 -8.77 -5.71
CA LEU A 95 -0.70 -7.50 -6.35
C LEU A 95 0.14 -7.66 -7.62
N ALA A 96 0.82 -8.80 -7.78
CA ALA A 96 1.62 -9.11 -8.97
C ALA A 96 0.76 -9.47 -10.19
N ILE A 97 -0.53 -9.78 -10.00
CA ILE A 97 -1.45 -10.13 -11.08
C ILE A 97 -2.03 -8.82 -11.64
N LYS A 98 -1.90 -8.60 -12.95
CA LYS A 98 -2.21 -7.32 -13.59
C LYS A 98 -3.71 -7.09 -13.75
N GLU A 99 -4.46 -8.17 -13.89
CA GLU A 99 -5.90 -8.22 -14.15
C GLU A 99 -6.75 -8.28 -12.87
N LEU A 100 -6.10 -8.35 -11.70
CA LEU A 100 -6.76 -8.46 -10.40
C LEU A 100 -7.08 -7.09 -9.80
#